data_AF-A0A453TEG0-F1
#
_entry.id   AF-A0A453TEG0-F1
#
_cell.length_a   1.000
_cell.length_b   1.000
_cell.length_c   1.000
_cell.angle_alpha   90.00
_cell.angle_beta   90.00
_cell.angle_gamma   90.00
#
_symmetry.space_group_name_H-M   'P 1'
#
loop_
_entity.id
_entity.type
_entity.pdbx_description
1 polymer ?
#
loop_
_entity_poly.entity_id
_entity_poly.type
_entity_poly.pdbx_seq_one_letter_code
_entity_poly.pdbx_strand_id
1 'polypeptide(L)'
;MTQLRALVPEVDLVSKLWKEAESLRMQCQSYLQDSPGLKELESFLLALDGTKFNIPELNLLKQRYSGACSWASHVNSMLTKLFERNDYHNIVEELTAILKDGKSLRVKVDELPFVEKELKRSFCRKQASEALATQMSLQFIKEILIQASILTIEEEQPFVGLSEVLKNATAWEEKARRMLEQSASLSEFEDHIRY
;
A
#
# COMPACT_ATOMS: atom_id res chain seq x y z
N MET A 1 -23.54 -49.21 -57.48
CA MET A 1 -23.16 -47.89 -56.94
C MET A 1 -22.78 -48.06 -55.48
N THR A 2 -21.49 -48.20 -55.18
CA THR A 2 -20.97 -48.23 -53.81
C THR A 2 -20.56 -46.81 -53.43
N GLN A 3 -21.36 -46.15 -52.59
CA GLN A 3 -20.99 -44.87 -51.99
C GLN A 3 -19.89 -45.14 -50.96
N LEU A 4 -18.66 -44.74 -51.29
CA LEU A 4 -17.53 -44.77 -50.38
C LEU A 4 -17.67 -43.57 -49.44
N ARG A 5 -18.36 -43.75 -48.30
CA ARG A 5 -18.33 -42.78 -47.20
C ARG A 5 -16.98 -42.90 -46.50
N ALA A 6 -15.99 -42.15 -46.96
CA ALA A 6 -14.80 -41.91 -46.16
C ALA A 6 -15.21 -41.05 -44.96
N LEU A 7 -15.36 -41.67 -43.79
CA LEU A 7 -15.28 -40.97 -42.51
C LEU A 7 -13.82 -40.54 -42.38
N VAL A 8 -13.55 -39.26 -42.65
CA VAL A 8 -12.22 -38.65 -42.56
C VAL A 8 -11.95 -38.41 -41.07
N PRO A 9 -11.14 -39.24 -40.38
CA PRO A 9 -10.93 -39.16 -38.93
C PRO A 9 -10.33 -37.81 -38.52
N GLU A 10 -9.67 -37.11 -39.44
CA GLU A 10 -9.15 -35.76 -39.22
C GLU A 10 -10.26 -34.74 -38.95
N VAL A 11 -11.48 -34.91 -39.48
CA VAL A 11 -12.60 -33.96 -39.26
C VAL A 11 -13.09 -34.01 -37.81
N ASP A 12 -13.19 -35.21 -37.24
CA ASP A 12 -13.60 -35.38 -35.83
C ASP A 12 -12.53 -34.85 -34.87
N LEU A 13 -11.25 -35.07 -35.19
CA LEU A 13 -10.12 -34.52 -34.42
C LEU A 13 -10.09 -32.99 -34.46
N VAL A 14 -10.27 -32.39 -35.63
CA VAL A 14 -10.32 -30.92 -35.79
C VAL A 14 -11.53 -30.34 -35.07
N SER A 15 -12.71 -30.99 -35.16
CA SER A 15 -13.91 -30.58 -34.43
C SER A 15 -13.71 -30.61 -32.91
N LYS A 16 -13.02 -31.64 -32.40
CA LYS A 16 -12.67 -31.75 -30.98
C LYS A 16 -11.73 -30.63 -30.54
N LEU A 17 -10.62 -30.42 -31.26
CA LEU A 17 -9.66 -29.35 -30.96
C LEU A 17 -10.29 -27.95 -31.04
N TRP A 18 -11.22 -27.74 -31.99
CA TRP A 18 -11.97 -26.49 -32.09
C TRP A 18 -12.84 -26.25 -30.86
N LYS A 19 -13.60 -27.26 -30.42
CA LYS A 19 -14.44 -27.15 -29.21
C LYS A 19 -13.60 -26.89 -27.95
N GLU A 20 -12.44 -27.54 -27.84
CA GLU A 20 -11.49 -27.30 -26.73
C GLU A 20 -10.94 -25.87 -26.75
N ALA A 21 -10.52 -25.39 -27.93
CA ALA A 21 -10.03 -24.01 -28.11
C ALA A 21 -11.12 -22.97 -27.79
N GLU A 22 -12.35 -23.21 -28.23
CA GLU A 22 -13.49 -22.32 -27.97
C GLU A 22 -13.86 -22.30 -26.48
N SER A 23 -13.88 -23.47 -25.83
CA SER A 23 -14.09 -23.57 -24.38
C SER A 23 -13.02 -22.81 -23.61
N LEU A 24 -11.75 -22.95 -24.00
CA LEU A 24 -10.64 -22.23 -23.40
C LEU A 24 -10.75 -20.71 -23.60
N ARG A 25 -11.14 -20.27 -24.80
CA ARG A 25 -11.39 -18.85 -25.10
C ARG A 25 -12.45 -18.26 -24.17
N MET A 26 -13.57 -18.96 -24.02
CA MET A 26 -14.67 -18.52 -23.14
C MET A 26 -14.23 -18.42 -21.67
N GLN A 27 -13.45 -19.38 -21.18
CA GLN A 27 -12.87 -19.33 -19.84
C GLN A 27 -11.92 -18.13 -19.69
N CYS A 28 -11.02 -17.92 -20.65
CA CYS A 28 -10.10 -16.78 -20.63
C CYS A 28 -10.86 -15.45 -20.61
N GLN A 29 -11.95 -15.34 -21.37
CA GLN A 29 -12.77 -14.14 -21.42
C GLN A 29 -13.44 -13.83 -20.07
N SER A 30 -13.94 -14.85 -19.37
CA SER A 30 -14.47 -14.69 -18.00
C SER A 30 -13.39 -14.15 -17.06
N TYR A 31 -12.19 -14.75 -17.05
CA TYR A 31 -11.07 -14.25 -16.27
C TYR A 31 -10.68 -12.81 -16.63
N LEU A 32 -10.75 -12.43 -17.90
CA LEU A 32 -10.42 -11.06 -18.32
C LEU A 32 -11.42 -10.02 -17.81
N GLN A 33 -12.67 -10.42 -17.54
CA GLN A 33 -13.73 -9.56 -17.00
C GLN A 33 -13.71 -9.49 -15.47
N ASP A 34 -13.54 -10.61 -14.77
CA ASP A 34 -13.77 -10.69 -13.31
C ASP A 34 -12.56 -10.31 -12.44
N SER A 35 -11.41 -10.02 -13.05
CA SER A 35 -10.14 -9.68 -12.38
C SER A 35 -9.77 -10.70 -11.29
N PRO A 36 -9.24 -11.87 -11.68
CA PRO A 36 -9.00 -12.99 -10.76
C PRO A 36 -7.95 -12.69 -9.70
N GLY A 37 -7.92 -13.52 -8.67
CA GLY A 37 -6.78 -13.57 -7.75
C GLY A 37 -5.52 -14.05 -8.46
N LEU A 38 -4.35 -13.57 -8.04
CA LEU A 38 -3.06 -13.97 -8.62
C LEU A 38 -2.83 -15.50 -8.54
N LYS A 39 -3.12 -16.11 -7.39
CA LYS A 39 -3.00 -17.56 -7.17
C LYS A 39 -4.00 -18.40 -7.97
N GLU A 40 -5.20 -17.85 -8.15
CA GLU A 40 -6.23 -18.47 -8.99
C GLU A 40 -5.79 -18.48 -10.45
N LEU A 41 -5.30 -17.34 -10.94
CA LEU A 41 -4.78 -17.20 -12.30
C LEU A 41 -3.53 -18.07 -12.53
N GLU A 42 -2.65 -18.18 -11.53
CA GLU A 42 -1.51 -19.10 -11.54
C GLU A 42 -1.96 -20.55 -11.74
N SER A 43 -2.92 -21.01 -10.92
CA SER A 43 -3.43 -22.38 -11.00
C SER A 43 -4.05 -22.67 -12.37
N PHE A 44 -4.78 -21.72 -12.94
CA PHE A 44 -5.35 -21.81 -14.29
C PHE A 44 -4.25 -21.89 -15.36
N LEU A 45 -3.23 -21.04 -15.30
CA LEU A 45 -2.16 -21.01 -16.31
C LEU A 45 -1.26 -22.25 -16.22
N LEU A 46 -0.97 -22.75 -15.01
CA LEU A 46 -0.18 -23.97 -14.81
C LEU A 46 -0.87 -25.20 -15.41
N ALA A 47 -2.20 -25.30 -15.29
CA ALA A 47 -2.96 -26.38 -15.92
C ALA A 47 -2.87 -26.36 -17.46
N LEU A 48 -2.50 -25.21 -18.05
CA LEU A 48 -2.41 -24.99 -19.49
C LEU A 48 -0.98 -25.02 -20.05
N ASP A 49 0.04 -25.20 -19.20
CA ASP A 49 1.46 -25.07 -19.57
C ASP A 49 1.94 -26.14 -20.59
N GLY A 50 1.15 -27.19 -20.82
CA GLY A 50 1.37 -28.20 -21.87
C GLY A 50 0.54 -28.01 -23.14
N THR A 51 -0.37 -27.04 -23.19
CA THR A 51 -1.28 -26.85 -24.32
C THR A 51 -0.63 -26.04 -25.44
N LYS A 52 -0.81 -26.46 -26.70
CA LYS A 52 -0.29 -25.76 -27.89
C LYS A 52 -1.23 -24.66 -28.41
N PHE A 53 -2.28 -24.33 -27.67
CA PHE A 53 -3.26 -23.33 -28.09
C PHE A 53 -2.63 -21.93 -28.01
N ASN A 54 -2.54 -21.25 -29.15
CA ASN A 54 -2.13 -19.84 -29.22
C ASN A 54 -3.37 -18.97 -29.44
N ILE A 55 -4.00 -18.58 -28.33
CA ILE A 55 -5.24 -17.80 -28.31
C ILE A 55 -4.92 -16.39 -27.75
N PRO A 56 -5.36 -15.29 -28.39
CA PRO A 56 -5.06 -13.92 -27.94
C PRO A 56 -5.44 -13.65 -26.48
N GLU A 57 -6.61 -14.13 -26.05
CA GLU A 57 -7.13 -13.97 -24.69
C GLU A 57 -6.23 -14.66 -23.65
N LEU A 58 -5.70 -15.84 -23.98
CA LEU A 58 -4.75 -16.56 -23.14
C LEU A 58 -3.42 -15.81 -23.03
N ASN A 59 -2.91 -15.27 -24.14
CA ASN A 59 -1.68 -14.48 -24.14
C ASN A 59 -1.82 -13.21 -23.29
N LEU A 60 -2.97 -12.55 -23.36
CA LEU A 60 -3.26 -11.39 -22.53
C LEU A 60 -3.31 -11.75 -21.03
N LEU A 61 -3.88 -12.91 -20.67
CA LEU A 61 -3.87 -13.41 -19.30
C LEU A 61 -2.45 -13.73 -18.80
N LYS A 62 -1.63 -14.38 -19.63
CA LYS A 62 -0.21 -14.63 -19.32
C LYS A 62 0.54 -13.31 -19.09
N GLN A 63 0.30 -12.31 -19.92
CA GLN A 63 0.89 -10.98 -19.74
C GLN A 63 0.44 -10.33 -18.43
N ARG A 64 -0.87 -10.34 -18.11
CA ARG A 64 -1.41 -9.81 -16.85
C ARG A 64 -0.80 -10.51 -15.63
N TYR A 65 -0.72 -11.84 -15.67
CA TYR A 65 -0.08 -12.65 -14.63
C TYR A 65 1.39 -12.25 -14.44
N SER A 66 2.18 -12.22 -15.52
CA SER A 66 3.60 -11.85 -15.46
C SER A 66 3.81 -10.43 -14.92
N GLY A 67 2.95 -9.48 -15.29
CA GLY A 67 2.97 -8.12 -14.78
C GLY A 67 2.66 -8.06 -13.28
N ALA A 68 1.66 -8.79 -12.82
CA ALA A 68 1.31 -8.89 -11.40
C ALA A 68 2.42 -9.56 -10.58
N CYS A 69 3.05 -10.64 -11.07
CA CYS A 69 4.20 -11.26 -10.43
C CYS A 69 5.41 -10.32 -10.34
N SER A 70 5.68 -9.56 -11.40
CA SER A 70 6.76 -8.58 -11.43
C SER A 70 6.50 -7.46 -10.42
N TRP A 71 5.26 -6.98 -10.35
CA TRP A 71 4.83 -5.98 -9.37
C TRP A 71 4.96 -6.50 -7.94
N ALA A 72 4.48 -7.71 -7.64
CA ALA A 72 4.60 -8.32 -6.31
C ALA A 72 6.07 -8.51 -5.89
N SER A 73 6.92 -8.94 -6.83
CA SER A 73 8.36 -9.06 -6.61
C SER A 73 9.01 -7.71 -6.31
N HIS A 74 8.62 -6.67 -7.04
CA HIS A 74 9.09 -5.30 -6.79
C HIS A 74 8.69 -4.81 -5.39
N VAL A 75 7.43 -5.00 -5.00
CA VAL A 75 6.94 -4.67 -3.65
C VAL A 75 7.76 -5.38 -2.59
N ASN A 76 7.95 -6.70 -2.70
CA ASN A 76 8.71 -7.47 -1.73
C ASN A 76 10.17 -7.02 -1.62
N SER A 77 10.81 -6.69 -2.75
CA SER A 77 12.17 -6.13 -2.75
C SER A 77 12.22 -4.73 -2.14
N MET A 78 11.16 -3.93 -2.24
CA MET A 78 11.10 -2.59 -1.67
C MET A 78 10.89 -2.68 -0.15
N LEU A 79 9.92 -3.47 0.29
CA LEU A 79 9.58 -3.66 1.70
C LEU A 79 10.75 -4.21 2.53
N THR A 80 11.58 -5.09 1.95
CA THR A 80 12.78 -5.61 2.62
C THR A 80 13.85 -4.55 2.86
N LYS A 81 13.94 -3.52 2.01
CA LYS A 81 14.94 -2.45 2.10
C LYS A 81 14.47 -1.25 2.92
N LEU A 82 13.18 -1.18 3.27
CA LEU A 82 12.59 -0.03 3.94
C LEU A 82 13.23 0.30 5.28
N PHE A 83 13.50 -0.71 6.10
CA PHE A 83 13.98 -0.51 7.48
C PHE A 83 15.38 0.10 7.58
N GLU A 84 16.16 0.03 6.49
CA GLU A 84 17.52 0.58 6.42
C GLU A 84 17.53 2.03 5.91
N ARG A 85 16.38 2.52 5.45
CA ARG A 85 16.24 3.82 4.80
C ARG A 85 15.59 4.84 5.71
N ASN A 86 16.15 6.04 5.73
CA ASN A 86 15.64 7.18 6.49
C ASN A 86 15.16 8.34 5.60
N ASP A 87 15.10 8.14 4.27
CA ASP A 87 14.66 9.14 3.31
C ASP A 87 13.14 9.08 3.09
N TYR A 88 12.38 9.36 4.15
CA TYR A 88 10.91 9.20 4.20
C TYR A 88 10.17 9.90 3.06
N HIS A 89 10.69 11.02 2.53
CA HIS A 89 10.09 11.71 1.39
C HIS A 89 10.09 10.82 0.13
N ASN A 90 11.25 10.30 -0.24
CA ASN A 90 11.41 9.43 -1.41
C ASN A 90 10.61 8.13 -1.23
N ILE A 91 10.65 7.56 -0.01
CA ILE A 91 9.89 6.35 0.32
C ILE A 91 8.39 6.55 0.07
N VAL A 92 7.83 7.69 0.51
CA VAL A 92 6.41 8.01 0.28
C VAL A 92 6.10 8.13 -1.21
N GLU A 93 6.97 8.76 -2.00
CA GLU A 93 6.81 8.86 -3.45
C GLU A 93 6.87 7.49 -4.14
N GLU A 94 7.88 6.68 -3.82
CA GLU A 94 8.06 5.31 -4.32
C GLU A 94 6.83 4.45 -3.99
N LEU A 95 6.39 4.43 -2.72
CA LEU A 95 5.22 3.65 -2.29
C LEU A 95 3.92 4.16 -2.94
N THR A 96 3.80 5.47 -3.17
CA THR A 96 2.63 6.05 -3.87
C THR A 96 2.60 5.60 -5.33
N ALA A 97 3.74 5.58 -6.01
CA ALA A 97 3.86 5.08 -7.38
C ALA A 97 3.53 3.58 -7.44
N ILE A 98 4.12 2.77 -6.55
CA ILE A 98 3.85 1.33 -6.45
C ILE A 98 2.36 1.06 -6.21
N LEU A 99 1.72 1.82 -5.32
CA LEU A 99 0.30 1.67 -5.03
C LEU A 99 -0.57 2.01 -6.25
N LYS A 100 -0.21 3.06 -6.99
CA LYS A 100 -0.90 3.44 -8.23
C LYS A 100 -0.79 2.34 -9.29
N ASP A 101 0.41 1.79 -9.47
CA ASP A 101 0.66 0.69 -10.40
C ASP A 101 -0.13 -0.56 -9.99
N GLY A 102 -0.14 -0.88 -8.68
CA GLY A 102 -0.90 -2.00 -8.12
C GLY A 102 -2.40 -1.88 -8.36
N LYS A 103 -2.97 -0.68 -8.19
CA LYS A 103 -4.40 -0.40 -8.46
C LYS A 103 -4.76 -0.47 -9.95
N SER A 104 -3.78 -0.32 -10.84
CA SER A 104 -3.98 -0.46 -12.29
C SER A 104 -3.93 -1.92 -12.77
N LEU A 105 -3.49 -2.85 -11.90
CA LEU A 105 -3.48 -4.27 -12.21
C LEU A 105 -4.92 -4.78 -12.39
N ARG A 106 -5.13 -5.57 -13.44
CA ARG A 106 -6.39 -6.29 -13.69
C ARG A 106 -6.39 -7.68 -13.06
N VAL A 107 -5.64 -7.84 -11.98
CA VAL A 107 -5.44 -9.06 -11.20
C VAL A 107 -5.38 -8.64 -9.73
N LYS A 108 -6.11 -9.35 -8.87
CA LYS A 108 -6.09 -9.10 -7.43
C LYS A 108 -4.82 -9.71 -6.83
N VAL A 109 -4.06 -8.87 -6.14
CA VAL A 109 -2.78 -9.21 -5.52
C VAL A 109 -2.89 -9.02 -4.01
N ASP A 110 -2.32 -9.94 -3.26
CA ASP A 110 -2.45 -9.99 -1.80
C ASP A 110 -1.58 -8.91 -1.13
N GLU A 111 -0.58 -8.37 -1.84
CA GLU A 111 0.39 -7.41 -1.32
C GLU A 111 -0.15 -5.98 -1.23
N LEU A 112 -1.23 -5.64 -1.96
CA LEU A 112 -1.73 -4.27 -2.05
C LEU A 112 -2.14 -3.65 -0.70
N PRO A 113 -2.86 -4.36 0.20
CA PRO A 113 -3.15 -3.87 1.55
C PRO A 113 -1.89 -3.61 2.39
N PHE A 114 -0.81 -4.37 2.18
CA PHE A 114 0.46 -4.16 2.89
C PHE A 114 1.13 -2.87 2.45
N VAL A 115 1.15 -2.59 1.14
CA VAL A 115 1.64 -1.33 0.58
C VAL A 115 0.83 -0.14 1.12
N GLU A 116 -0.51 -0.25 1.19
CA GLU A 116 -1.36 0.82 1.73
C GLU A 116 -1.08 1.10 3.21
N LYS A 117 -0.92 0.05 4.02
CA LYS A 117 -0.57 0.18 5.43
C LYS A 117 0.80 0.84 5.61
N GLU A 118 1.78 0.41 4.84
CA GLU A 118 3.15 0.92 4.94
C GLU A 118 3.28 2.35 4.40
N LEU A 119 2.51 2.72 3.37
CA LEU A 119 2.44 4.09 2.89
C LEU A 119 1.92 5.04 3.97
N LYS A 120 0.89 4.64 4.73
CA LYS A 120 0.39 5.45 5.87
C LYS A 120 1.46 5.65 6.94
N ARG A 121 2.20 4.58 7.29
CA ARG A 121 3.31 4.64 8.24
C ARG A 121 4.41 5.58 7.76
N SER A 122 4.84 5.42 6.50
CA SER A 122 5.87 6.25 5.88
C SER A 122 5.47 7.72 5.79
N PHE A 123 4.20 8.01 5.50
CA PHE A 123 3.68 9.37 5.52
C PHE A 123 3.73 9.98 6.93
N CYS A 124 3.33 9.23 7.96
CA CYS A 124 3.41 9.68 9.34
C CYS A 124 4.88 9.95 9.77
N ARG A 125 5.82 9.08 9.39
CA ARG A 125 7.27 9.29 9.64
C ARG A 125 7.80 10.54 8.95
N LYS A 126 7.38 10.79 7.70
CA LYS A 126 7.72 12.01 6.96
C LYS A 126 7.24 13.25 7.72
N GLN A 127 5.98 13.28 8.14
CA GLN A 127 5.43 14.39 8.92
C GLN A 127 6.17 14.59 10.25
N ALA A 128 6.53 13.49 10.93
CA ALA A 128 7.29 13.57 12.16
C ALA A 128 8.69 14.15 11.97
N SER A 129 9.39 13.70 10.91
CA SER A 129 10.71 14.22 10.54
C SER A 129 10.65 15.71 10.17
N GLU A 130 9.63 16.13 9.43
CA GLU A 130 9.42 17.54 9.08
C GLU A 130 9.11 18.39 10.32
N ALA A 131 8.29 17.89 11.23
CA ALA A 131 7.94 18.57 12.49
C ALA A 131 9.12 18.68 13.47
N LEU A 132 10.11 17.77 13.39
CA LEU A 132 11.37 17.92 14.14
C LEU A 132 12.31 18.94 13.49
N ALA A 133 12.36 18.98 12.16
CA ALA A 133 13.23 19.88 11.42
C ALA A 133 12.72 21.33 11.40
N THR A 134 11.42 21.54 11.59
CA THR A 134 10.76 22.84 11.48
C THR A 134 9.94 23.17 12.70
N GLN A 135 9.75 24.46 13.00
CA GLN A 135 8.93 24.88 14.13
C GLN A 135 7.44 24.71 13.78
N MET A 136 6.88 23.55 14.14
CA MET A 136 5.46 23.24 14.00
C MET A 136 4.66 23.54 15.28
N SER A 137 3.34 23.67 15.16
CA SER A 137 2.47 23.90 16.32
C SER A 137 2.37 22.65 17.21
N LEU A 138 2.20 22.85 18.52
CA LEU A 138 2.03 21.73 19.47
C LEU A 138 0.79 20.88 19.16
N GLN A 139 -0.26 21.50 18.61
CA GLN A 139 -1.46 20.77 18.21
C GLN A 139 -1.17 19.82 17.05
N PHE A 140 -0.36 20.24 16.08
CA PHE A 140 0.05 19.39 14.96
C PHE A 140 0.93 18.23 15.44
N ILE A 141 1.87 18.49 16.37
CA ILE A 141 2.71 17.45 16.98
C ILE A 141 1.86 16.40 17.70
N LYS A 142 0.83 16.83 18.47
CA LYS A 142 -0.11 15.91 19.14
C LYS A 142 -0.84 15.01 18.14
N GLU A 143 -1.31 15.56 17.04
CA GLU A 143 -2.00 14.78 16.00
C GLU A 143 -1.08 13.72 15.39
N ILE A 144 0.18 14.08 15.06
CA ILE A 144 1.16 13.11 14.55
C ILE A 144 1.36 11.96 15.54
N LEU A 145 1.51 12.24 16.84
CA LEU A 145 1.71 11.21 17.86
C LEU A 145 0.49 10.29 18.02
N ILE A 146 -0.73 10.82 17.88
CA ILE A 146 -1.96 10.01 17.87
C ILE A 146 -1.96 9.07 16.65
N GLN A 147 -1.63 9.60 15.46
CA GLN A 147 -1.54 8.78 14.25
C GLN A 147 -0.46 7.71 14.37
N ALA A 148 0.70 8.04 14.96
CA ALA A 148 1.78 7.08 15.21
C ALA A 148 1.31 5.92 16.10
N SER A 149 0.55 6.20 17.16
CA SER A 149 -0.01 5.17 18.04
C SER A 149 -1.05 4.29 17.34
N ILE A 150 -1.95 4.89 16.54
CA ILE A 150 -2.91 4.13 15.71
C ILE A 150 -2.18 3.19 14.74
N LEU A 151 -1.04 3.62 14.20
CA LEU A 151 -0.24 2.88 13.24
C LEU A 151 0.78 1.92 13.87
N THR A 152 0.86 1.92 15.21
CA THR A 152 1.78 1.14 16.05
C THR A 152 3.25 1.38 15.71
N ILE A 153 3.65 2.65 15.59
CA ILE A 153 5.01 3.10 15.23
C ILE A 153 5.55 4.17 16.20
N GLU A 154 4.86 4.44 17.30
CA GLU A 154 5.17 5.49 18.28
C GLU A 154 6.52 5.31 18.99
N GLU A 155 7.07 4.09 19.01
CA GLU A 155 8.36 3.79 19.61
C GLU A 155 9.54 4.11 18.66
N GLU A 156 9.28 4.47 17.41
CA GLU A 156 10.35 4.83 16.47
C GLU A 156 10.95 6.21 16.80
N GLN A 157 12.24 6.38 16.48
CA GLN A 157 13.05 7.56 16.87
C GLN A 157 12.41 8.92 16.56
N PRO A 158 11.78 9.17 15.38
CA PRO A 158 11.15 10.46 15.11
C PRO A 158 10.02 10.80 16.10
N PHE A 159 9.25 9.81 16.55
CA PHE A 159 8.11 10.02 17.44
C PHE A 159 8.54 10.14 18.89
N VAL A 160 9.59 9.40 19.30
CA VAL A 160 10.23 9.61 20.61
C VAL A 160 10.71 11.04 20.75
N GLY A 161 11.40 11.58 19.73
CA GLY A 161 11.85 12.98 19.72
C GLY A 161 10.69 13.98 19.82
N LEU A 162 9.60 13.76 19.07
CA LEU A 162 8.42 14.63 19.15
C LEU A 162 7.71 14.56 20.51
N SER A 163 7.66 13.39 21.13
CA SER A 163 7.10 13.20 22.47
C SER A 163 7.87 14.01 23.52
N GLU A 164 9.21 14.03 23.43
CA GLU A 164 10.05 14.85 24.30
C GLU A 164 9.82 16.36 24.08
N VAL A 165 9.73 16.80 22.83
CA VAL A 165 9.40 18.20 22.49
C VAL A 165 8.06 18.59 23.13
N LEU A 166 7.04 17.76 22.99
CA LEU A 166 5.71 18.00 23.56
C LEU A 166 5.75 18.05 25.10
N LYS A 167 6.48 17.14 25.73
CA LYS A 167 6.66 17.12 27.20
C LYS A 167 7.35 18.37 27.71
N ASN A 168 8.40 18.81 27.03
CA ASN A 168 9.13 20.02 27.42
C ASN A 168 8.27 21.27 27.24
N ALA A 169 7.54 21.36 26.14
CA ALA A 169 6.66 22.50 25.88
C ALA A 169 5.53 22.61 26.91
N THR A 170 4.90 21.49 27.27
CA THR A 170 3.84 21.47 28.30
C THR A 170 4.39 21.82 29.68
N ALA A 171 5.60 21.38 30.02
CA ALA A 171 6.27 21.78 31.27
C ALA A 171 6.56 23.30 31.32
N TRP A 172 6.96 23.90 30.20
CA TRP A 172 7.17 25.34 30.10
C TRP A 172 5.87 26.14 30.20
N GLU A 173 4.81 25.69 29.52
CA GLU A 173 3.48 26.30 29.60
C GLU A 173 2.96 26.29 31.04
N GLU A 174 3.06 25.14 31.71
CA GLU A 174 2.67 24.97 33.10
C GLU A 174 3.48 25.85 34.07
N LYS A 175 4.79 25.96 33.84
CA LYS A 175 5.66 26.85 34.63
C LYS A 175 5.28 28.32 34.44
N ALA A 176 5.02 28.75 33.20
CA ALA A 176 4.60 30.11 32.89
C ALA A 176 3.25 30.43 33.52
N ARG A 177 2.29 29.50 33.44
CA ARG A 177 0.98 29.62 34.08
C ARG A 177 1.11 29.85 35.59
N ARG A 178 1.93 29.05 36.28
CA ARG A 178 2.17 29.21 37.73
C ARG A 178 2.81 30.56 38.08
N MET A 179 3.77 31.03 37.29
CA MET A 179 4.40 32.34 37.50
C MET A 179 3.38 33.48 37.34
N LEU A 180 2.52 33.40 36.34
CA LEU A 180 1.47 34.39 36.11
C LEU A 180 0.44 34.39 37.25
N GLU A 181 -0.01 33.21 37.69
CA GLU A 181 -0.94 33.08 38.84
C GLU A 181 -0.35 33.68 40.13
N GLN A 182 0.92 33.43 40.42
CA GLN A 182 1.62 34.00 41.58
C GLN A 182 1.80 35.52 41.47
N SER A 183 2.03 36.04 40.26
CA SER A 183 2.12 37.49 40.05
C SER A 183 0.75 38.18 40.09
N ALA A 184 -0.33 37.49 39.70
CA ALA A 184 -1.68 38.02 39.79
C ALA A 184 -2.19 38.10 41.24
N SER A 185 -1.64 37.28 42.15
CA SER A 185 -1.88 37.41 43.61
C SER A 185 -1.14 38.58 44.29
N LEU A 186 -0.44 39.45 43.53
CA LEU A 186 0.14 40.70 44.05
C LEU A 186 -0.93 41.77 44.41
N SER A 187 -2.17 41.38 44.72
CA SER A 187 -3.15 42.26 45.38
C SER A 187 -2.66 42.75 46.75
N GLU A 188 -1.66 42.09 47.34
CA GLU A 188 -0.98 42.54 48.57
C GLU A 188 -0.28 43.91 48.41
N PHE A 189 -0.05 44.37 47.17
CA PHE A 189 0.50 45.70 46.89
C PHE A 189 -0.57 46.76 46.60
N GLU A 190 -1.84 46.40 46.37
CA GLU A 190 -2.93 47.39 46.23
C GLU A 190 -3.24 48.10 47.56
N ASP A 191 -3.07 47.41 48.69
CA ASP A 191 -3.27 48.00 50.02
C ASP A 191 -2.16 48.99 50.42
N HIS A 192 -1.01 48.96 49.74
CA HIS A 192 0.12 49.86 50.00
C HIS A 192 0.11 51.14 49.13
N ILE A 193 -0.79 51.23 48.13
CA ILE A 193 -0.90 52.40 47.22
C ILE A 193 -2.07 53.34 47.65
N ARG A 194 -2.85 52.98 48.67
CA ARG A 194 -4.00 53.77 49.16
C ARG A 194 -3.69 54.84 50.22
N TYR A 195 -2.43 55.27 50.39
CA TYR A 195 -2.06 56.37 51.29
C TYR A 195 -1.58 57.61 50.55
#